data_AF-A0A9X8VHP1-F1
#
_entry.id   AF-A0A9X8VHP1-F1
#
_cell.length_a   1.000
_cell.length_b   1.000
_cell.length_c   1.000
_cell.angle_alpha   90.00
_cell.angle_beta   90.00
_cell.angle_gamma   90.00
#
_symmetry.space_group_name_H-M   'P 1'
#
loop_
_entity.id
_entity.type
_entity.pdbx_description
1 polymer ?
#
loop_
_entity_poly.entity_id
_entity_poly.type
_entity_poly.pdbx_seq_one_letter_code
_entity_poly.pdbx_strand_id
1 'polypeptide(L)' 'GLIDELTITRVPLLLGGGIPLFGADGPEQRLRLLAVTSSDNGFVQERYAVQRAP' A
#
# COMPACT_ATOMS: atom_id res chain seq x y z
N GLY A 1 12.43 -8.93 -2.10
CA GLY A 1 11.34 -9.90 -1.91
C GLY A 1 10.78 -10.32 -3.26
N LEU A 2 9.62 -11.00 -3.27
CA LEU A 2 8.95 -11.47 -4.51
C LEU A 2 7.90 -10.51 -5.07
N ILE A 3 7.66 -9.38 -4.38
CA ILE A 3 6.71 -8.35 -4.79
C ILE A 3 7.49 -7.26 -5.54
N ASP A 4 6.96 -6.85 -6.68
CA ASP A 4 7.50 -5.78 -7.53
C ASP A 4 6.68 -4.50 -7.49
N GLU A 5 5.36 -4.65 -7.43
CA GLU A 5 4.41 -3.55 -7.44
C GLU A 5 3.29 -3.82 -6.43
N LEU A 6 2.81 -2.76 -5.78
CA LEU A 6 1.67 -2.80 -4.87
C LEU A 6 0.61 -1.80 -5.35
N THR A 7 -0.64 -2.24 -5.41
CA THR A 7 -1.80 -1.35 -5.52
C THR A 7 -2.59 -1.44 -4.21
N ILE A 8 -2.70 -0.33 -3.49
CA ILE A 8 -3.38 -0.26 -2.20
C ILE A 8 -4.59 0.66 -2.34
N THR A 9 -5.80 0.16 -2.08
CA THR A 9 -7.02 0.98 -2.02
C THR A 9 -7.42 1.18 -0.57
N ARG A 10 -7.45 2.44 -0.12
CA ARG A 10 -7.83 2.85 1.21
C ARG A 10 -9.28 3.31 1.24
N VAL A 11 -10.06 2.71 2.12
CA VAL A 11 -11.43 3.09 2.44
C VAL A 11 -11.41 4.12 3.58
N PRO A 12 -12.22 5.20 3.52
CA PRO A 12 -12.22 6.24 4.56
C PRO A 12 -13.02 5.81 5.80
N LEU A 13 -12.60 4.71 6.44
CA LEU A 13 -13.27 4.13 7.61
C LEU A 13 -12.26 3.64 8.64
N LEU A 14 -12.46 4.03 9.91
CA LEU A 14 -11.72 3.48 11.04
C LEU A 14 -12.43 2.22 11.54
N LEU A 15 -11.79 1.06 11.39
CA LEU A 15 -12.39 -0.24 11.75
C LEU A 15 -12.38 -0.53 13.25
N GLY A 16 -11.50 0.10 14.04
CA GLY A 16 -11.32 -0.19 15.47
C GLY A 16 -10.62 -1.53 15.79
N GLY A 17 -10.45 -2.40 14.79
CA GLY A 17 -9.73 -3.68 14.88
C GLY A 17 -9.84 -4.47 13.56
N GLY A 18 -9.07 -5.55 13.39
CA GLY A 18 -9.15 -6.39 12.19
C GLY A 18 -7.88 -7.19 11.89
N ILE A 19 -7.85 -7.79 10.70
CA ILE A 19 -6.68 -8.51 10.19
C ILE A 19 -5.76 -7.48 9.50
N PRO A 20 -4.48 -7.34 9.92
CA PRO A 20 -3.57 -6.39 9.30
C PRO A 20 -3.17 -6.85 7.89
N LEU A 21 -2.97 -5.91 6.96
CA LEU A 21 -2.53 -6.20 5.59
C LEU A 21 -1.11 -6.80 5.55
N PHE A 22 -0.26 -6.37 6.47
CA PHE A 22 1.12 -6.84 6.61
C PHE A 22 1.33 -7.41 8.02
N GLY A 23 2.19 -8.41 8.13
CA GLY A 23 2.65 -8.92 9.42
C GLY A 23 3.54 -7.92 10.15
N ALA A 24 3.83 -8.21 11.42
CA ALA A 24 4.72 -7.39 12.25
C ALA A 24 6.21 -7.55 11.89
N ASP A 25 6.57 -8.65 11.22
CA ASP A 25 7.94 -9.03 10.92
C ASP A 25 8.23 -8.96 9.41
N GLY A 26 9.39 -8.42 9.05
CA GLY A 26 9.88 -8.34 7.67
C GLY A 26 10.95 -7.27 7.50
N PRO A 27 11.83 -7.37 6.49
CA PRO A 27 12.78 -6.31 6.20
C PRO A 27 12.05 -5.04 5.74
N GLU A 28 12.59 -3.88 6.09
CA GLU A 28 12.14 -2.61 5.51
C GLU A 28 12.22 -2.69 3.98
N GLN A 29 11.14 -2.29 3.30
CA GLN A 29 11.11 -2.23 1.85
C GLN A 29 10.77 -0.80 1.41
N ARG A 30 11.74 -0.14 0.75
CA ARG A 30 11.49 1.18 0.15
C ARG A 30 10.57 1.06 -1.05
N LEU A 31 9.64 2.00 -1.15
CA LEU A 31 8.63 2.08 -2.22
C LEU A 31 8.72 3.44 -2.92
N ARG A 32 8.52 3.44 -4.24
CA ARG A 32 8.32 4.65 -5.04
C ARG A 32 6.85 4.75 -5.43
N LEU A 33 6.20 5.85 -5.05
CA LEU A 33 4.85 6.16 -5.50
C LEU A 33 4.85 6.35 -7.03
N LEU A 34 3.97 5.61 -7.71
CA LEU A 34 3.76 5.68 -9.15
C LEU A 34 2.53 6.53 -9.50
N ALA A 35 1.43 6.34 -8.78
CA ALA A 35 0.18 7.05 -9.04
C ALA A 35 -0.71 7.09 -7.79
N VAL A 36 -1.56 8.11 -7.72
CA VAL A 36 -2.66 8.23 -6.75
C VAL A 36 -3.94 8.55 -7.52
N THR A 37 -5.03 7.89 -7.16
CA THR A 37 -6.35 8.15 -7.74
C THR A 37 -7.38 8.20 -6.63
N SER A 38 -8.09 9.32 -6.52
CA SER A 38 -9.25 9.47 -5.65
C SER A 38 -10.53 9.12 -6.40
N SER A 39 -11.44 8.42 -5.73
CA SER A 39 -12.79 8.13 -6.24
C SER A 39 -13.85 8.98 -5.50
N ASP A 40 -15.00 9.21 -6.12
CA ASP A 40 -16.08 10.04 -5.57
C ASP A 40 -16.63 9.54 -4.22
N ASN A 41 -16.49 8.24 -3.94
CA ASN A 41 -16.86 7.63 -2.66
C ASN A 41 -15.81 7.83 -1.55
N GLY A 42 -14.78 8.64 -1.79
CA GLY A 42 -13.70 8.93 -0.86
C GLY A 42 -12.62 7.86 -0.79
N PHE A 43 -12.64 6.85 -1.67
CA PHE A 43 -11.58 5.86 -1.73
C PHE A 43 -10.34 6.47 -2.36
N VAL A 44 -9.17 6.08 -1.86
CA VAL A 44 -7.88 6.48 -2.42
C VAL A 44 -7.12 5.24 -2.83
N GLN A 45 -6.81 5.12 -4.12
CA GLN A 45 -5.96 4.06 -4.65
C GLN A 45 -4.55 4.61 -4.90
N GLU A 46 -3.56 3.92 -4.33
CA GLU A 46 -2.14 4.25 -4.46
C GLU A 46 -1.42 3.10 -5.15
N ARG A 47 -0.63 3.39 -6.20
CA ARG A 47 0.26 2.42 -6.86
C ARG A 47 1.70 2.70 -6.49
N TYR A 48 2.45 1.67 -6.11
CA TYR A 48 3.84 1.75 -5.71
C TYR A 48 4.70 0.71 -6.43
N ALA A 49 5.87 1.12 -6.90
CA ALA A 49 6.93 0.19 -7.29
C ALA A 49 7.87 -0.05 -6.10
N VAL A 50 8.35 -1.28 -5.97
CA VAL A 50 9.40 -1.64 -5.03
C VAL A 50 10.73 -1.05 -5.49
N GLN A 51 11.37 -0.25 -4.64
CA GLN A 51 12.73 0.24 -4.90
C GLN A 51 13.72 -0.86 -4.51
N ARG A 52 14.44 -1.36 -5.51
CA ARG A 52 15.56 -2.27 -5.30
C ARG A 52 16.83 -1.45 -5.12
N ALA A 53 17.64 -1.80 -4.12
CA ALA A 53 19.02 -1.33 -4.10
C ALA A 53 19.72 -1.83 -5.38
N PRO A 54 20.61 -1.02 -5.99
CA PRO A 54 21.40 -1.46 -7.13
C PRO A 54 22.27 -2.67 -6.80
#